data_AF-A0AAD0U9U7-F1
#
_entry.id   AF-A0AAD0U9U7-F1
#
_cell.length_a   1.000
_cell.length_b   1.000
_cell.length_c   1.000
_cell.angle_alpha   90.00
_cell.angle_beta   90.00
_cell.angle_gamma   90.00
#
_symmetry.space_group_name_H-M   'P 1'
#
loop_
_entity.id
_entity.type
_entity.pdbx_description
1 polymer ?
#
loop_
_entity_poly.entity_id
_entity_poly.type
_entity_poly.pdbx_seq_one_letter_code
_entity_poly.pdbx_strand_id
1 'polypeptide(L)'
;MDLYIYYRVASTDTAPLLGKIKGVQATLQARLGIAGALKRRPGEEDGLQTWMEVYEAILPAGVDAFTQTLQRALDDAGASALIQGARHVEQFEDVAPCA
;
A
#
# COMPACT_ATOMS: atom_id res chain seq x y z
N MET A 1 -13.97 0.44 -5.17
CA MET A 1 -12.99 -0.66 -5.28
C MET A 1 -12.01 -0.54 -4.14
N ASP A 2 -11.47 -1.68 -3.74
CA ASP A 2 -10.47 -1.78 -2.68
C ASP A 2 -9.17 -2.35 -3.26
N LEU A 3 -8.04 -1.86 -2.78
CA LEU A 3 -6.71 -2.28 -3.22
C LEU A 3 -5.95 -2.92 -2.06
N TYR A 4 -5.41 -4.11 -2.31
CA TYR A 4 -4.60 -4.88 -1.38
C TYR A 4 -3.22 -5.02 -2.00
N ILE A 5 -2.23 -4.41 -1.36
CA ILE A 5 -0.87 -4.31 -1.92
C ILE A 5 0.10 -5.05 -1.02
N TYR A 6 0.67 -6.13 -1.52
CA TYR A 6 1.61 -6.98 -0.80
C TYR A 6 3.04 -6.75 -1.26
N TYR A 7 3.97 -6.75 -0.31
CA TYR A 7 5.40 -6.73 -0.61
C TYR A 7 6.21 -7.27 0.56
N ARG A 8 7.48 -7.54 0.29
CA ARG A 8 8.42 -7.98 1.32
C ARG A 8 9.32 -6.82 1.75
N VAL A 9 9.74 -6.86 3.00
CA VAL A 9 10.72 -5.92 3.58
C VAL A 9 11.69 -6.70 4.45
N ALA A 10 12.96 -6.33 4.42
CA ALA A 10 13.94 -6.91 5.33
C ALA A 10 13.61 -6.51 6.77
N SER A 11 13.74 -7.44 7.72
CA SER A 11 13.39 -7.19 9.12
C SER A 11 14.19 -6.03 9.73
N THR A 12 15.41 -5.81 9.25
CA THR A 12 16.26 -4.66 9.59
C THR A 12 15.72 -3.32 9.11
N ASP A 13 14.93 -3.30 8.03
CA ASP A 13 14.40 -2.09 7.39
C ASP A 13 12.94 -1.81 7.77
N THR A 14 12.35 -2.62 8.66
CA THR A 14 10.95 -2.48 9.08
C THR A 14 10.66 -1.14 9.72
N ALA A 15 11.47 -0.68 10.67
CA ALA A 15 11.27 0.62 11.32
C ALA A 15 11.36 1.81 10.34
N PRO A 16 12.41 1.95 9.50
CA PRO A 16 12.47 3.05 8.54
C PRO A 16 11.38 2.95 7.46
N LEU A 17 11.04 1.75 6.98
CA LEU A 17 9.96 1.61 6.00
C LEU A 17 8.59 1.93 6.61
N LEU A 18 8.33 1.55 7.86
CA LEU A 18 7.06 1.85 8.55
C LEU A 18 6.80 3.36 8.56
N GLY A 19 7.80 4.16 8.94
CA GLY A 19 7.68 5.62 8.95
C GLY A 19 7.38 6.20 7.56
N LYS A 20 8.07 5.70 6.53
CA LYS A 20 7.85 6.12 5.14
C LYS A 20 6.44 5.79 4.66
N ILE A 21 5.96 4.56 4.88
CA ILE A 21 4.61 4.14 4.49
C ILE A 21 3.54 4.95 5.24
N LYS A 22 3.76 5.27 6.52
CA LYS A 22 2.86 6.17 7.25
C LYS A 22 2.81 7.58 6.67
N GLY A 23 3.94 8.12 6.22
CA GLY A 23 3.99 9.40 5.49
C GLY A 23 3.26 9.34 4.14
N VAL A 24 3.39 8.23 3.41
CA VAL A 24 2.68 7.98 2.14
C VAL A 24 1.16 7.95 2.39
N GLN A 25 0.71 7.17 3.38
CA GLN A 25 -0.70 7.08 3.75
C GLN A 25 -1.27 8.43 4.20
N ALA A 26 -0.50 9.23 4.95
CA ALA A 26 -0.91 10.58 5.33
C ALA A 26 -1.05 11.51 4.11
N THR A 27 -0.18 11.37 3.11
CA THR A 27 -0.25 12.14 1.86
C THR A 27 -1.49 11.78 1.05
N LEU A 28 -1.82 10.49 0.96
CA LEU A 28 -3.04 10.02 0.28
C LEU A 28 -4.30 10.52 0.99
N GLN A 29 -4.33 10.46 2.32
CA GLN A 29 -5.44 11.00 3.10
C GLN A 29 -5.61 12.51 2.86
N ALA A 30 -4.51 13.28 2.89
CA ALA A 30 -4.57 14.73 2.74
C ALA A 30 -4.98 15.17 1.32
N ARG A 31 -4.53 14.46 0.27
CA ARG A 31 -4.76 14.86 -1.12
C ARG A 31 -6.05 14.28 -1.72
N LEU A 32 -6.41 13.07 -1.31
CA LEU A 32 -7.48 12.29 -1.94
C LEU A 32 -8.57 11.88 -0.95
N GLY A 33 -8.37 12.10 0.36
CA GLY A 33 -9.31 11.65 1.38
C GLY A 33 -9.29 10.15 1.64
N ILE A 34 -8.32 9.41 1.08
CA ILE A 34 -8.24 7.95 1.15
C ILE A 34 -7.29 7.53 2.28
N ALA A 35 -7.84 6.83 3.27
CA ALA A 35 -7.07 6.29 4.39
C ALA A 35 -6.46 4.93 4.00
N GLY A 36 -5.22 4.70 4.43
CA GLY A 36 -4.56 3.41 4.28
C GLY A 36 -4.44 2.66 5.61
N ALA A 37 -4.67 1.36 5.60
CA ALA A 37 -4.26 0.47 6.68
C ALA A 37 -2.98 -0.27 6.29
N LEU A 38 -2.18 -0.66 7.28
CA LEU A 38 -0.97 -1.47 7.09
C LEU A 38 -1.02 -2.66 8.03
N LYS A 39 -0.90 -3.86 7.47
CA LYS A 39 -0.85 -5.13 8.21
C LYS A 39 0.43 -5.87 7.84
N ARG A 40 0.84 -6.82 8.68
CA ARG A 40 1.90 -7.79 8.35
C ARG A 40 1.35 -9.21 8.43
N ARG A 41 1.82 -10.09 7.55
CA ARG A 41 1.61 -11.53 7.69
C ARG A 41 2.35 -12.01 8.95
N PRO A 42 1.73 -12.89 9.77
CA PRO A 42 2.45 -13.54 10.86
C PRO A 42 3.65 -14.36 10.35
N GLY A 43 4.72 -14.37 11.13
CA GLY A 43 5.96 -15.05 10.77
C GLY A 43 6.95 -14.17 10.00
N GLU A 44 8.11 -14.75 9.75
CA GLU A 44 9.22 -14.19 8.99
C GLU A 44 9.87 -15.36 8.23
N GLU A 45 10.29 -15.12 7.00
CA GLU A 45 10.97 -16.11 6.16
C GLU A 45 12.25 -15.47 5.63
N ASP A 46 13.40 -16.09 5.87
CA ASP A 46 14.71 -15.61 5.44
C ASP A 46 15.03 -14.15 5.80
N GLY A 47 14.63 -13.70 7.00
CA GLY A 47 14.84 -12.32 7.43
C GLY A 47 13.89 -11.31 6.76
N LEU A 48 12.84 -11.78 6.08
CA LEU A 48 11.86 -10.95 5.39
C LEU A 48 10.48 -11.04 6.04
N GLN A 49 9.83 -9.88 6.19
CA GLN A 49 8.42 -9.78 6.54
C GLN A 49 7.58 -9.50 5.31
N THR A 50 6.38 -10.07 5.24
CA THR A 50 5.38 -9.70 4.23
C THR A 50 4.42 -8.68 4.81
N TRP A 51 4.38 -7.50 4.21
CA TRP A 51 3.46 -6.42 4.56
C TRP A 51 2.33 -6.33 3.55
N MET A 52 1.20 -5.82 4.00
CA MET A 52 0.00 -5.60 3.21
C MET A 52 -0.56 -4.20 3.52
N GLU A 53 -0.57 -3.33 2.51
CA GLU A 53 -1.32 -2.10 2.55
C GLU A 53 -2.75 -2.35 2.04
N VAL A 54 -3.73 -1.75 2.70
CA VAL A 54 -5.14 -1.84 2.33
C VAL A 54 -5.69 -0.43 2.14
N TYR A 55 -6.30 -0.19 0.99
CA TYR A 55 -6.93 1.07 0.63
C TYR A 55 -8.36 0.79 0.18
N GLU A 56 -9.33 1.32 0.90
CA GLU A 56 -10.75 1.00 0.69
C GLU A 56 -11.50 2.18 0.07
N ALA A 57 -12.67 1.88 -0.51
CA ALA A 57 -13.63 2.87 -1.01
C ALA A 57 -13.06 3.83 -2.09
N ILE A 58 -12.13 3.36 -2.91
CA ILE A 58 -11.62 4.12 -4.05
C ILE A 58 -12.70 4.14 -5.13
N LEU A 59 -13.16 5.35 -5.48
CA LEU A 59 -14.12 5.55 -6.57
C LEU A 59 -13.48 5.18 -7.92
N PRO A 60 -14.21 4.54 -8.85
CA PRO A 60 -13.66 4.15 -10.16
C PRO A 60 -13.00 5.31 -10.92
N ALA A 61 -13.60 6.51 -10.87
CA ALA A 61 -13.04 7.71 -11.50
C ALA A 61 -11.76 8.24 -10.84
N GLY A 62 -11.44 7.80 -9.62
CA GLY A 62 -10.27 8.23 -8.84
C GLY A 62 -9.09 7.26 -8.87
N VAL A 63 -9.20 6.11 -9.54
CA VAL A 63 -8.19 5.03 -9.51
C VAL A 63 -6.85 5.47 -10.12
N ASP A 64 -6.89 6.16 -11.25
CA ASP A 64 -5.67 6.65 -11.90
C ASP A 64 -4.98 7.72 -11.05
N ALA A 65 -5.75 8.64 -10.47
CA ALA A 65 -5.25 9.68 -9.58
C ALA A 65 -4.66 9.07 -8.29
N PHE A 66 -5.31 8.05 -7.74
CA PHE A 66 -4.82 7.29 -6.60
C PHE A 66 -3.49 6.60 -6.93
N THR A 67 -3.45 5.80 -8.00
CA THR A 67 -2.25 5.04 -8.40
C THR A 67 -1.06 5.96 -8.65
N GLN A 68 -1.29 7.07 -9.36
CA GLN A 68 -0.24 8.06 -9.64
C GLN A 68 0.23 8.76 -8.35
N THR A 69 -0.68 9.13 -7.45
CA THR A 69 -0.33 9.80 -6.18
C THR A 69 0.41 8.85 -5.25
N LEU A 70 -0.02 7.59 -5.15
CA LEU A 70 0.65 6.55 -4.38
C LEU A 70 2.07 6.33 -4.89
N GLN A 71 2.24 6.15 -6.20
CA GLN A 71 3.56 5.92 -6.79
C GLN A 71 4.50 7.10 -6.54
N ARG A 72 4.04 8.34 -6.79
CA ARG A 72 4.84 9.55 -6.51
C ARG A 72 5.21 9.67 -5.03
N ALA A 73 4.26 9.43 -4.12
CA ALA A 73 4.53 9.52 -2.69
C ALA A 73 5.55 8.46 -2.22
N LEU A 74 5.52 7.25 -2.79
CA LEU A 74 6.51 6.20 -2.49
C LEU A 74 7.91 6.58 -3.00
N ASP A 75 7.98 7.17 -4.19
CA ASP A 75 9.24 7.61 -4.78
C ASP A 75 9.83 8.80 -4.00
N ASP A 76 9.01 9.80 -3.67
CA ASP A 76 9.39 10.96 -2.85
C ASP A 76 9.86 10.53 -1.45
N ALA A 77 9.20 9.53 -0.84
CA ALA A 77 9.59 8.99 0.45
C ALA A 77 10.85 8.08 0.37
N GLY A 78 11.29 7.70 -0.83
CA GLY A 78 12.32 6.68 -1.05
C GLY A 78 11.93 5.33 -0.44
N ALA A 79 10.64 5.02 -0.37
CA ALA A 79 10.13 3.76 0.21
C ALA A 79 10.44 2.57 -0.70
N SER A 80 10.39 2.78 -2.02
CA SER A 80 10.66 1.75 -3.04
C SER A 80 12.03 1.09 -2.86
N ALA A 81 13.03 1.81 -2.32
CA ALA A 81 14.37 1.28 -2.10
C ALA A 81 14.48 0.27 -0.94
N LEU A 82 13.49 0.23 -0.02
CA LEU A 82 13.46 -0.69 1.11
C LEU A 82 12.50 -1.87 0.88
N ILE A 83 11.78 -1.86 -0.25
CA ILE A 83 10.86 -2.92 -0.64
C ILE A 83 11.64 -3.99 -1.43
N GLN A 84 11.46 -5.24 -1.02
CA GLN A 84 12.09 -6.41 -1.64
C GLN A 84 11.19 -7.01 -2.72
N GLY A 85 11.61 -6.87 -3.97
CA GLY A 85 10.89 -7.37 -5.15
C GLY A 85 9.75 -6.46 -5.60
N ALA A 86 8.88 -6.99 -6.46
CA ALA A 86 7.73 -6.26 -6.96
C ALA A 86 6.62 -6.19 -5.91
N ARG A 87 5.90 -5.06 -5.88
CA ARG A 87 4.63 -4.96 -5.16
C ARG A 87 3.57 -5.74 -5.92
N HIS A 88 2.92 -6.68 -5.25
CA HIS A 88 1.77 -7.38 -5.78
C HIS A 88 0.50 -6.60 -5.45
N VAL A 89 -0.32 -6.29 -6.46
CA VAL A 89 -1.52 -5.48 -6.29
C VAL A 89 -2.73 -6.33 -6.67
N GLU A 90 -3.65 -6.48 -5.73
CA GLU A 90 -4.96 -7.09 -5.96
C GLU A 90 -6.04 -6.00 -5.88
N GLN A 91 -7.05 -6.10 -6.75
CA GLN A 91 -8.17 -5.16 -6.81
C GLN A 91 -9.47 -5.91 -6.53
N PHE A 92 -10.32 -5.34 -5.71
CA PHE A 92 -11.60 -5.91 -5.33
C PHE A 92 -12.72 -4.90 -5.55
N GLU A 93 -13.89 -5.39 -5.96
CA GLU A 93 -15.10 -4.60 -6.12
C GLU A 93 -16.26 -5.29 -5.39
N ASP A 94 -17.28 -4.51 -5.05
CA ASP A 94 -18.49 -5.05 -4.44
C ASP A 94 -19.16 -6.02 -5.40
N VAL A 95 -19.61 -7.16 -4.86
CA VAL A 95 -20.43 -8.10 -5.63
C VAL A 95 -21.77 -7.43 -5.90
N ALA A 96 -22.02 -7.06 -7.16
CA ALA A 96 -23.33 -6.57 -7.56
C ALA A 96 -24.37 -7.69 -7.34
N PRO A 97 -25.43 -7.47 -6.53
CA PRO A 97 -26.53 -8.43 -6.48
C PRO A 97 -27.16 -8.47 -7.87
N CYS A 98 -27.24 -9.67 -8.46
CA CYS A 98 -27.74 -9.86 -9.82
C CYS A 98 -29.06 -9.12 -10.07
N ALA A 99 -29.18 -8.52 -11.27
CA ALA A 99 -30.38 -7.86 -11.79
C ALA A 99 -31.55 -8.83 -11.97
#